data_AF-A0A2E3JSF2-F1
#
_entry.id   AF-A0A2E3JSF2-F1
#
_cell.length_a   1.000
_cell.length_b   1.000
_cell.length_c   1.000
_cell.angle_alpha   90.00
_cell.angle_beta   90.00
_cell.angle_gamma   90.00
#
_symmetry.space_group_name_H-M   'P 1'
#
loop_
_entity.id
_entity.type
_entity.pdbx_description
1 polymer ?
#
loop_
_entity_poly.entity_id
_entity_poly.type
_entity_poly.pdbx_seq_one_letter_code
_entity_poly.pdbx_strand_id
1 'polypeptide(L)'
;MNVEVTLVWRMLKRSIPLYLAVIAFSYLKSEQALITALIASFTVTFIFLLNAYTQSYTAAISIKLYYFSSLFGYFIRVGLTILILVLFNIAYPMDLVVLTLSVSVLFLGMLGIEAFMLLKKDRDLDWIE
;
A
#
# COMPACT_ATOMS: atom_id res chain seq x y z
N MET A 1 16.55 -6.56 -10.22
CA MET A 1 15.58 -5.81 -9.38
C MET A 1 15.37 -6.62 -8.12
N ASN A 2 15.49 -6.03 -6.94
CA ASN A 2 15.40 -6.80 -5.69
C ASN A 2 14.03 -7.50 -5.55
N VAL A 3 14.03 -8.64 -4.88
CA VAL A 3 12.89 -9.57 -4.76
C VAL A 3 11.67 -8.86 -4.16
N GLU A 4 11.88 -8.01 -3.16
CA GLU A 4 10.83 -7.26 -2.46
C GLU A 4 10.17 -6.20 -3.35
N VAL A 5 10.96 -5.49 -4.15
CA VAL A 5 10.44 -4.48 -5.09
C VAL A 5 9.66 -5.15 -6.21
N THR A 6 10.11 -6.33 -6.64
CA THR A 6 9.40 -7.16 -7.63
C THR A 6 8.09 -7.69 -7.09
N LEU A 7 8.08 -8.15 -5.84
CA LEU A 7 6.85 -8.53 -5.13
C LEU A 7 5.87 -7.36 -5.11
N VAL A 8 6.30 -6.17 -4.66
CA VAL A 8 5.42 -4.99 -4.60
C VAL A 8 4.86 -4.59 -5.95
N TRP A 9 5.67 -4.63 -7.02
CA TRP A 9 5.18 -4.40 -8.38
C TRP A 9 4.11 -5.43 -8.80
N ARG A 10 4.32 -6.71 -8.50
CA ARG A 10 3.31 -7.75 -8.80
C ARG A 10 2.02 -7.50 -8.01
N MET A 11 2.10 -7.08 -6.75
CA MET A 11 0.90 -6.74 -5.96
C MET A 11 0.17 -5.56 -6.56
N LEU A 12 0.88 -4.49 -6.92
CA LEU A 12 0.29 -3.28 -7.51
C LEU A 12 -0.46 -3.61 -8.81
N LYS A 13 0.10 -4.47 -9.67
CA LYS A 13 -0.60 -4.92 -10.87
C LYS A 13 -1.86 -5.71 -10.55
N ARG A 14 -1.80 -6.59 -9.54
CA ARG A 14 -2.95 -7.40 -9.12
C ARG A 14 -4.00 -6.58 -8.35
N SER A 15 -3.61 -5.45 -7.75
CA SER A 15 -4.53 -4.55 -7.07
C SER A 15 -5.21 -3.55 -8.00
N ILE A 16 -4.83 -3.45 -9.28
CA ILE A 16 -5.46 -2.54 -10.25
C ILE A 16 -7.00 -2.62 -10.21
N PRO A 17 -7.65 -3.80 -10.24
CA PRO A 17 -9.11 -3.88 -10.17
C PRO A 17 -9.70 -3.27 -8.90
N LEU A 18 -9.02 -3.45 -7.76
CA LEU A 18 -9.42 -2.86 -6.47
C LEU A 18 -9.37 -1.34 -6.52
N TYR A 19 -8.28 -0.79 -7.04
CA TYR A 19 -8.09 0.66 -7.18
C TYR A 19 -9.11 1.27 -8.13
N LEU A 20 -9.34 0.63 -9.28
CA LEU A 20 -10.34 1.07 -10.24
C LEU A 20 -11.75 1.05 -9.65
N ALA A 21 -12.10 0.01 -8.87
CA ALA A 21 -13.40 -0.05 -8.21
C ALA A 21 -13.58 1.12 -7.22
N VAL A 22 -12.59 1.40 -6.38
CA VAL A 22 -12.64 2.51 -5.41
C VAL A 22 -12.80 3.86 -6.13
N ILE A 23 -12.05 4.09 -7.20
CA ILE A 23 -12.13 5.31 -8.00
C ILE A 23 -13.50 5.42 -8.68
N ALA A 24 -14.00 4.34 -9.29
CA ALA A 24 -15.28 4.32 -9.99
C ALA A 24 -16.46 4.60 -9.04
N PHE A 25 -16.51 3.95 -7.88
CA PHE A 25 -17.57 4.21 -6.89
C PHE A 25 -17.50 5.63 -6.32
N SER A 26 -16.30 6.18 -6.16
CA SER A 26 -16.12 7.55 -5.68
C SER A 26 -16.52 8.58 -6.72
N TYR A 27 -16.25 8.31 -8.00
CA TYR A 27 -16.68 9.13 -9.13
C TYR A 27 -18.21 9.28 -9.19
N LEU A 28 -18.95 8.20 -8.91
CA LEU A 28 -20.43 8.22 -8.88
C LEU A 28 -21.00 9.10 -7.76
N LYS A 29 -20.21 9.39 -6.71
CA LYS A 29 -20.66 10.19 -5.56
C LYS A 29 -20.49 11.70 -5.81
N SER A 30 -19.27 12.15 -6.10
CA SER A 30 -18.97 13.56 -6.36
C SER A 30 -17.55 13.76 -6.89
N GLU A 31 -17.25 14.95 -7.42
CA GLU A 31 -15.89 15.32 -7.83
C GLU A 31 -14.91 15.35 -6.64
N GLN A 32 -15.36 15.87 -5.49
CA GLN A 32 -14.57 15.87 -4.26
C GLN A 32 -14.27 14.45 -3.77
N ALA A 33 -15.23 13.53 -3.89
CA ALA A 33 -15.03 12.12 -3.59
C ALA A 33 -14.02 11.47 -4.54
N LEU A 34 -14.07 11.78 -5.83
CA LEU A 34 -13.09 11.30 -6.81
C LEU A 34 -11.66 11.75 -6.43
N ILE A 35 -11.46 13.03 -6.17
CA ILE A 35 -10.15 13.57 -5.79
C ILE A 35 -9.66 12.92 -4.48
N THR A 36 -10.56 12.77 -3.52
CA THR A 36 -10.28 12.09 -2.25
C THR A 36 -9.79 10.65 -2.47
N ALA A 37 -10.46 9.89 -3.33
CA ALA A 37 -10.11 8.52 -3.67
C ALA A 37 -8.77 8.42 -4.41
N LEU A 38 -8.45 9.38 -5.28
CA LEU A 38 -7.16 9.46 -5.96
C LEU A 38 -6.02 9.72 -4.98
N ILE A 39 -6.20 10.67 -4.05
CA ILE A 39 -5.22 10.97 -3.00
C ILE A 39 -5.01 9.75 -2.10
N ALA A 40 -6.09 9.09 -1.66
CA ALA A 40 -6.01 7.88 -0.86
C ALA A 40 -5.28 6.76 -1.61
N SER A 41 -5.61 6.55 -2.88
CA SER A 41 -4.95 5.56 -3.76
C SER A 41 -3.46 5.81 -3.89
N PHE A 42 -3.08 7.05 -4.21
CA PHE A 42 -1.69 7.46 -4.30
C PHE A 42 -0.94 7.22 -3.00
N THR A 43 -1.53 7.63 -1.87
CA THR A 43 -0.92 7.50 -0.54
C THR A 43 -0.67 6.03 -0.20
N VAL A 44 -1.67 5.15 -0.37
CA VAL A 44 -1.51 3.72 -0.07
C VAL A 44 -0.45 3.10 -0.98
N THR A 45 -0.47 3.40 -2.28
CA THR A 45 0.54 2.91 -3.24
C THR A 45 1.95 3.32 -2.82
N PHE A 46 2.14 4.61 -2.51
CA PHE A 46 3.41 5.18 -2.10
C PHE A 46 3.96 4.49 -0.84
N ILE A 47 3.11 4.28 0.16
CA ILE A 47 3.49 3.66 1.42
C ILE A 47 3.90 2.18 1.25
N PHE A 48 3.19 1.43 0.40
CA PHE A 48 3.57 0.05 0.09
C PHE A 48 4.89 -0.04 -0.69
N LEU A 49 5.11 0.86 -1.65
CA LEU A 49 6.39 0.97 -2.35
C LEU A 49 7.53 1.30 -1.40
N LEU A 50 7.37 2.32 -0.56
CA LEU A 50 8.36 2.73 0.42
C LEU A 50 8.74 1.56 1.33
N ASN A 51 7.74 0.83 1.83
CA ASN A 51 7.96 -0.36 2.64
C ASN A 51 8.78 -1.44 1.91
N ALA A 52 8.47 -1.70 0.63
CA ALA A 52 9.22 -2.62 -0.22
C ALA A 52 10.70 -2.25 -0.29
N TYR A 53 10.99 -0.97 -0.53
CA TYR A 53 12.36 -0.46 -0.63
C TYR A 53 13.10 -0.60 0.71
N THR A 54 12.46 -0.25 1.83
CA THR A 54 13.08 -0.42 3.15
C THR A 54 13.32 -1.89 3.48
N GLN A 55 12.37 -2.78 3.21
CA GLN A 55 12.54 -4.21 3.46
C GLN A 55 13.67 -4.79 2.61
N SER A 56 13.73 -4.38 1.34
CA SER A 56 14.78 -4.78 0.42
C SER A 56 16.18 -4.38 0.86
N TYR A 57 16.31 -3.13 1.34
CA TYR A 57 17.57 -2.65 1.88
C TYR A 57 17.96 -3.42 3.16
N THR A 58 17.00 -3.70 4.04
CA THR A 58 17.27 -4.44 5.28
C THR A 58 17.59 -5.92 5.05
N ALA A 59 16.99 -6.55 4.03
CA ALA A 59 17.27 -7.93 3.64
C ALA A 59 18.73 -8.10 3.18
N ALA A 60 19.27 -7.11 2.46
CA ALA A 60 20.68 -7.11 2.05
C ALA A 60 21.66 -7.01 3.23
N ILE A 61 21.22 -6.49 4.38
CA ILE A 61 22.06 -6.34 5.59
C ILE A 61 21.99 -7.60 6.45
N SER A 62 20.79 -8.02 6.87
CA SER A 62 20.60 -9.29 7.58
C SER A 62 19.13 -9.71 7.68
N ILE A 63 18.90 -11.02 7.80
CA ILE A 63 17.58 -11.62 8.04
C ILE A 63 16.93 -11.10 9.33
N LYS A 64 17.70 -10.89 10.41
CA LYS A 64 17.16 -10.34 11.67
C LYS A 64 16.63 -8.92 11.48
N LEU A 65 17.37 -8.10 10.71
CA LEU A 65 16.96 -6.73 10.40
C LEU A 65 15.73 -6.71 9.48
N TYR A 66 15.61 -7.67 8.56
CA TYR A 66 14.42 -7.86 7.74
C TYR A 66 13.16 -8.14 8.57
N TYR A 67 13.21 -9.08 9.51
CA TYR A 67 12.05 -9.38 10.37
C TYR A 67 11.68 -8.18 11.25
N PHE A 68 12.67 -7.49 11.80
CA PHE A 68 12.45 -6.26 12.56
C PHE A 68 11.80 -5.16 11.70
N SER A 69 12.34 -4.94 10.49
CA SER A 69 11.82 -3.99 9.50
C SER A 69 10.40 -4.32 9.06
N SER A 70 10.05 -5.60 8.93
CA SER A 70 8.69 -6.02 8.58
C SER A 70 7.68 -5.68 9.68
N LEU A 71 8.02 -5.97 10.95
CA LEU A 71 7.16 -5.70 12.10
C LEU A 71 7.02 -4.18 12.36
N PHE A 72 8.14 -3.47 12.38
CA PHE A 72 8.16 -2.03 12.66
C PHE A 72 7.65 -1.23 11.47
N GLY A 73 7.89 -1.72 10.25
CA GLY A 73 7.41 -1.15 9.00
C GLY A 73 5.90 -1.07 8.93
N TYR A 74 5.16 -2.00 9.54
CA TYR A 74 3.70 -1.88 9.65
C TYR A 74 3.26 -0.60 10.38
N PHE A 75 3.84 -0.32 11.55
CA PHE A 75 3.51 0.89 12.31
C PHE A 75 3.90 2.16 11.57
N ILE A 76 5.06 2.15 10.91
CA ILE A 76 5.51 3.24 10.05
C ILE A 76 4.52 3.46 8.90
N ARG A 77 4.05 2.39 8.25
CA ARG A 77 3.05 2.46 7.17
C ARG A 77 1.76 3.13 7.65
N VAL A 78 1.23 2.71 8.81
CA VAL A 78 0.00 3.28 9.37
C VAL A 78 0.21 4.74 9.74
N GLY A 79 1.27 5.05 10.50
CA GLY A 79 1.56 6.40 10.96
C GLY A 79 1.79 7.38 9.80
N LEU A 80 2.58 6.99 8.79
CA LEU A 80 2.81 7.81 7.60
C LEU A 80 1.55 7.96 6.74
N THR A 81 0.73 6.91 6.61
CA THR A 81 -0.55 7.02 5.89
C THR A 81 -1.43 8.09 6.55
N ILE A 82 -1.59 8.03 7.88
CA ILE A 82 -2.36 9.04 8.62
C ILE A 82 -1.75 10.44 8.43
N LEU A 83 -0.43 10.58 8.61
CA LEU A 83 0.25 11.86 8.46
C LEU A 83 0.04 12.48 7.08
N ILE A 84 0.26 11.72 6.01
CA ILE A 84 0.10 12.20 4.63
C ILE A 84 -1.35 12.63 4.37
N LEU A 85 -2.32 11.83 4.81
CA LEU A 85 -3.74 12.14 4.60
C LEU A 85 -4.19 13.37 5.41
N VAL A 86 -3.68 13.55 6.62
CA VAL A 86 -3.91 14.76 7.41
C VAL A 86 -3.35 15.99 6.69
N LEU A 87 -2.12 15.90 6.15
CA LEU A 87 -1.53 16.99 5.38
C LEU A 87 -2.36 17.34 4.13
N PHE A 88 -2.85 16.33 3.41
CA PHE A 88 -3.75 16.56 2.26
C PHE A 88 -5.08 17.17 2.67
N ASN A 89 -5.67 16.74 3.78
CA ASN A 89 -6.95 17.29 4.26
C ASN A 89 -6.83 18.75 4.74
N ILE A 90 -5.66 19.14 5.25
CA ILE A 90 -5.37 20.55 5.57
C ILE A 90 -5.25 21.39 4.28
N ALA A 91 -4.62 20.83 3.23
CA ALA A 91 -4.38 21.54 1.98
C ALA A 91 -5.60 21.60 1.04
N TYR A 92 -6.47 20.58 1.09
CA TYR A 92 -7.63 20.43 0.21
C TYR A 92 -8.79 19.78 0.97
N PRO A 93 -10.03 20.29 0.86
CA PRO A 93 -11.17 19.71 1.55
C PRO A 93 -11.45 18.29 1.05
N MET A 94 -11.29 17.29 1.90
CA MET A 94 -11.51 15.88 1.55
C MET A 94 -12.88 15.38 2.04
N ASP A 95 -13.47 14.45 1.29
CA ASP A 95 -14.68 13.74 1.72
C ASP A 95 -14.29 12.67 2.75
N LEU A 96 -14.50 12.96 4.05
CA LEU A 96 -14.05 12.09 5.14
C LEU A 96 -14.61 10.66 5.08
N VAL A 97 -15.83 10.49 4.56
CA VAL A 97 -16.44 9.16 4.43
C VAL A 97 -15.72 8.36 3.36
N VAL A 98 -15.51 8.98 2.18
CA VAL A 98 -14.79 8.33 1.08
C VAL A 98 -13.35 8.08 1.46
N LEU A 99 -12.70 9.04 2.12
CA LEU A 99 -11.33 8.89 2.61
C LEU A 99 -11.19 7.64 3.49
N THR A 100 -12.02 7.53 4.52
CA THR A 100 -11.96 6.43 5.48
C THR A 100 -12.21 5.08 4.79
N LEU A 101 -13.20 5.01 3.90
CA LEU A 101 -13.52 3.79 3.15
C LEU A 101 -12.41 3.42 2.16
N SER A 102 -11.96 4.37 1.34
CA SER A 102 -10.90 4.17 0.35
C SER A 102 -9.63 3.68 1.01
N VAL A 103 -9.18 4.32 2.09
CA VAL A 103 -7.95 3.93 2.79
C VAL A 103 -8.10 2.54 3.40
N SER A 104 -9.23 2.26 4.06
CA SER A 104 -9.46 0.95 4.68
C SER A 104 -9.48 -0.17 3.64
N VAL A 105 -10.25 0.01 2.56
CA VAL A 105 -10.40 -0.99 1.49
C VAL A 105 -9.07 -1.20 0.76
N LEU A 106 -8.37 -0.12 0.39
CA LEU A 106 -7.10 -0.22 -0.34
C LEU A 106 -6.01 -0.81 0.54
N PHE A 107 -5.89 -0.36 1.79
CA PHE A 107 -4.83 -0.83 2.69
C PHE A 107 -5.04 -2.30 3.07
N LEU A 108 -6.25 -2.69 3.48
CA LEU A 108 -6.56 -4.08 3.80
C LEU A 108 -6.52 -4.98 2.55
N GLY A 109 -6.99 -4.49 1.40
CA GLY A 109 -6.92 -5.21 0.14
C GLY A 109 -5.48 -5.47 -0.31
N MET A 110 -4.61 -4.47 -0.19
CA MET A 110 -3.18 -4.63 -0.46
C MET A 110 -2.52 -5.63 0.48
N LEU A 111 -2.81 -5.57 1.78
CA LEU A 111 -2.33 -6.57 2.76
C LEU A 111 -2.85 -7.97 2.44
N GLY A 112 -4.12 -8.10 2.05
CA GLY A 112 -4.71 -9.37 1.64
C GLY A 112 -4.03 -9.97 0.41
N ILE A 113 -3.72 -9.13 -0.58
CA ILE A 113 -2.97 -9.53 -1.77
C ILE A 113 -1.54 -9.96 -1.39
N GLU A 114 -0.85 -9.19 -0.53
CA GLU A 114 0.48 -9.52 0.01
C GLU A 114 0.48 -10.90 0.68
N ALA A 115 -0.42 -11.11 1.63
CA ALA A 115 -0.57 -12.37 2.36
C ALA A 115 -0.89 -13.54 1.42
N PHE A 116 -1.79 -13.34 0.45
CA PHE A 116 -2.14 -14.37 -0.53
C PHE A 116 -0.93 -14.82 -1.35
N MET A 117 -0.07 -13.90 -1.78
CA MET A 117 1.12 -14.26 -2.55
C MET A 117 2.20 -14.94 -1.71
N LEU A 118 2.36 -14.52 -0.45
CA LEU A 118 3.27 -15.18 0.48
C LEU A 118 2.80 -16.62 0.79
N LEU A 119 1.50 -16.81 1.02
CA LEU A 119 0.91 -18.13 1.30
C LEU A 119 0.96 -19.08 0.10
N LYS A 120 0.77 -18.56 -1.11
CA LYS A 120 0.75 -19.40 -2.31
C LYS A 120 2.12 -19.97 -2.68
N LYS A 121 3.22 -19.58 -2.00
CA LYS A 121 4.60 -19.81 -2.46
C LYS A 121 4.67 -19.46 -3.95
N ASP A 122 4.68 -18.17 -4.30
CA ASP A 122 5.09 -17.80 -5.66
C ASP A 122 6.48 -18.45 -5.86
N ARG A 123 6.53 -19.58 -6.59
CA ARG A 123 7.72 -20.42 -6.84
C ARG A 123 8.84 -19.69 -7.58
N ASP A 124 8.62 -18.41 -7.89
CA ASP A 124 9.51 -17.52 -8.63
C ASP A 124 10.24 -16.51 -7.74
N LEU A 125 9.97 -16.49 -6.44
CA LEU A 125 10.72 -15.68 -5.50
C LEU A 125 11.64 -16.64 -4.74
N ASP A 126 12.82 -16.90 -5.30
CA ASP A 126 13.91 -17.58 -4.62
C ASP A 126 14.37 -16.70 -3.47
N TRP A 127 13.67 -16.81 -2.34
CA TRP A 127 14.05 -16.12 -1.11
C TRP A 127 15.30 -16.74 -0.47
N ILE A 128 15.73 -17.92 -0.95
CA ILE A 128 16.87 -18.70 -0.45
C ILE A 128 17.38 -19.63 -1.57
N GLU A 129 18.51 -19.29 -2.18
CA GLU A 129 19.61 -20.24 -2.49
C GLU A 129 20.89 -19.69 -1.87
#